data_AF-A0A158QI43-F1
#
_entry.id   AF-A0A158QI43-F1
#
_cell.length_a   1.000
_cell.length_b   1.000
_cell.length_c   1.000
_cell.angle_alpha   90.00
_cell.angle_beta   90.00
_cell.angle_gamma   90.00
#
_symmetry.space_group_name_H-M   'P 1'
#
loop_
_entity.id
_entity.type
_entity.pdbx_description
1 polymer ?
#
loop_
_entity_poly.entity_id
_entity_poly.type
_entity_poly.pdbx_seq_one_letter_code
_entity_poly.pdbx_strand_id
1 'polypeptide(L)'
;MPIAQKFAPLNNGFRLPLVGYDATSVTEVDKTLLCVIDSGYRFLHCDADDGNSENQMEQLVDAGFVRSLGLSNFSRDQIDRLIRFCNIKPVVLQMNSSILTYDRELKDYAQSFGIQVIVNDTNSNQTPVENAFLENEVVLKMAKNYLKNPYQILIRRAIQRDLIVFCCSTDPYRIRTNMSVSFTLVFEFELSPDEMAKLDEVEESVHRQ
;
A
#
# COMPACT_ATOMS: atom_id res chain seq x y z
N MET A 1 -0.94 -25.65 -3.31
CA MET A 1 0.36 -25.06 -2.88
C MET A 1 0.05 -23.76 -2.16
N PRO A 2 0.71 -23.42 -1.05
CA PRO A 2 0.59 -22.08 -0.49
C PRO A 2 1.14 -21.09 -1.53
N ILE A 3 0.29 -20.14 -1.95
CA ILE A 3 0.67 -19.11 -2.92
C ILE A 3 1.67 -18.20 -2.24
N ALA A 4 2.83 -18.00 -2.88
CA ALA A 4 3.91 -17.23 -2.30
C ALA A 4 3.58 -15.73 -2.29
N GLN A 5 3.91 -15.09 -1.17
CA GLN A 5 3.94 -13.63 -1.05
C GLN A 5 4.87 -13.05 -2.13
N LYS A 6 4.43 -12.01 -2.82
CA LYS A 6 5.28 -11.23 -3.75
C LYS A 6 5.84 -9.99 -3.06
N PHE A 7 7.00 -9.54 -3.54
CA PHE A 7 7.75 -8.43 -2.93
C PHE A 7 8.18 -7.40 -3.96
N ALA A 8 8.08 -6.12 -3.61
CA ALA A 8 8.69 -5.00 -4.33
C ALA A 8 10.14 -4.79 -3.87
N PRO A 9 11.09 -4.52 -4.78
CA PRO A 9 12.43 -4.11 -4.42
C PRO A 9 12.43 -2.67 -3.88
N LEU A 10 13.27 -2.42 -2.87
CA LEU A 10 13.51 -1.10 -2.30
C LEU A 10 14.86 -0.55 -2.77
N ASN A 11 15.04 0.77 -2.70
CA ASN A 11 16.25 1.46 -3.19
C ASN A 11 17.54 1.19 -2.38
N ASN A 12 17.47 0.37 -1.34
CA ASN A 12 18.58 -0.01 -0.47
C ASN A 12 18.88 -1.52 -0.46
N GLY A 13 18.34 -2.26 -1.44
CA GLY A 13 18.58 -3.70 -1.60
C GLY A 13 17.71 -4.61 -0.74
N PHE A 14 16.86 -4.05 0.13
CA PHE A 14 15.80 -4.81 0.80
C PHE A 14 14.56 -4.93 -0.07
N ARG A 15 13.56 -5.68 0.41
CA ARG A 15 12.31 -5.93 -0.29
C ARG A 15 11.12 -5.80 0.65
N LEU A 16 9.99 -5.42 0.10
CA LEU A 16 8.76 -5.16 0.83
C LEU A 16 7.62 -6.01 0.28
N PRO A 17 6.81 -6.73 1.08
CA PRO A 17 5.65 -7.43 0.56
C PRO A 17 4.72 -6.46 -0.20
N LEU A 18 4.25 -6.85 -1.38
CA LEU A 18 3.31 -6.04 -2.18
C LEU A 18 1.96 -5.85 -1.48
N VAL A 19 1.64 -6.73 -0.54
CA VAL A 19 0.48 -6.57 0.33
C VAL A 19 0.84 -6.89 1.78
N GLY A 20 0.47 -6.00 2.70
CA GLY A 20 0.76 -6.13 4.13
C GLY A 20 -0.36 -5.61 5.04
N TYR A 21 -0.05 -5.57 6.34
CA TYR A 21 -0.90 -4.99 7.37
C TYR A 21 -0.16 -3.88 8.09
N ASP A 22 -0.90 -2.85 8.45
CA ASP A 22 -0.43 -1.91 9.46
C ASP A 22 -0.54 -2.54 10.86
N ALA A 23 0.51 -2.37 11.66
CA ALA A 23 0.62 -2.91 13.01
C ALA A 23 -0.33 -2.24 14.01
N THR A 24 -0.88 -1.05 13.69
CA THR A 24 -1.79 -0.30 14.58
C THR A 24 -3.17 -0.96 14.75
N SER A 25 -3.56 -1.86 13.85
CA SER A 25 -4.94 -2.34 13.72
C SER A 25 -5.14 -3.83 14.03
N VAL A 26 -4.09 -4.55 14.49
CA VAL A 26 -4.11 -6.02 14.48
C VAL A 26 -4.37 -6.61 15.88
N THR A 27 -5.34 -7.51 15.96
CA THR A 27 -5.60 -8.38 17.13
C THR A 27 -4.67 -9.60 17.19
N GLU A 28 -4.01 -9.95 16.08
CA GLU A 28 -3.01 -11.03 15.95
C GLU A 28 -1.60 -10.47 15.70
N VAL A 29 -1.09 -9.74 16.69
CA VAL A 29 0.24 -9.09 16.70
C VAL A 29 1.37 -10.03 16.27
N ASP A 30 1.32 -11.31 16.67
CA ASP A 30 2.40 -12.29 16.42
C ASP A 30 2.64 -12.60 14.94
N LYS A 31 1.59 -12.74 14.12
CA LYS A 31 1.74 -13.04 12.69
C LYS A 31 2.27 -11.84 11.91
N THR A 32 1.82 -10.65 12.29
CA THR A 32 2.34 -9.41 11.73
C THR A 32 3.81 -9.26 12.08
N LEU A 33 4.20 -9.45 13.35
CA LEU A 33 5.61 -9.44 13.74
C LEU A 33 6.44 -10.49 13.01
N LEU A 34 5.94 -11.71 12.83
CA LEU A 34 6.65 -12.74 12.06
C LEU A 34 6.81 -12.34 10.60
N CYS A 35 5.76 -11.80 9.95
CA CYS A 35 5.85 -11.31 8.57
C CYS A 35 6.85 -10.14 8.45
N VAL A 36 6.81 -9.20 9.39
CA VAL A 36 7.71 -8.05 9.50
C VAL A 36 9.16 -8.52 9.69
N ILE A 37 9.39 -9.51 10.56
CA ILE A 37 10.71 -10.10 10.81
C ILE A 37 11.21 -10.90 9.58
N ASP A 38 10.38 -11.79 9.02
CA ASP A 38 10.73 -12.66 7.89
C ASP A 38 10.96 -11.89 6.59
N SER A 39 10.22 -10.80 6.39
CA SER A 39 10.46 -9.87 5.28
C SER A 39 11.69 -8.99 5.49
N GLY A 40 12.26 -8.98 6.70
CA GLY A 40 13.33 -8.04 7.10
C GLY A 40 12.84 -6.59 7.21
N TYR A 41 11.52 -6.39 7.28
CA TYR A 41 10.84 -5.11 7.36
C TYR A 41 11.03 -4.52 8.76
N ARG A 42 11.90 -3.52 8.91
CA ARG A 42 12.03 -2.72 10.15
C ARG A 42 12.16 -1.26 9.76
N PHE A 43 11.01 -0.60 9.67
CA PHE A 43 10.89 0.80 9.30
C PHE A 43 10.53 1.65 10.49
N LEU A 44 11.15 2.81 10.58
CA LEU A 44 10.56 3.94 11.29
C LEU A 44 9.87 4.81 10.26
N HIS A 45 8.60 5.11 10.48
CA HIS A 45 7.94 6.20 9.78
C HIS A 45 8.33 7.51 10.46
N CYS A 46 8.77 8.48 9.66
CA CYS A 46 8.63 9.87 10.04
C CYS A 46 7.25 10.31 9.54
N ASP A 47 6.32 10.66 10.43
CA ASP A 47 5.18 11.47 9.99
C ASP A 47 5.64 12.92 9.84
N ALA A 48 5.02 13.62 8.89
CA ALA A 48 5.31 15.02 8.62
C ALA A 48 5.12 15.94 9.85
N ASP A 49 4.28 15.53 10.80
CA ASP A 49 3.87 16.30 11.97
C ASP A 49 4.59 15.92 13.27
N ASP A 50 5.45 14.89 13.25
CA ASP A 50 6.03 14.30 14.47
C ASP A 50 7.08 15.19 15.16
N GLY A 51 7.49 16.30 14.55
CA GLY A 51 8.53 17.19 15.08
C GLY A 51 9.93 16.57 15.16
N ASN A 52 10.09 15.30 14.79
CA ASN A 52 11.36 14.61 14.67
C ASN A 52 12.11 15.14 13.46
N SER A 53 13.37 15.55 13.68
CA SER A 53 14.22 15.99 12.58
C SER A 53 14.79 14.78 11.83
N GLU A 54 14.97 14.94 10.52
CA GLU A 54 15.57 13.94 9.62
C GLU A 54 16.88 13.36 10.20
N ASN A 55 17.71 14.22 10.80
CA ASN A 55 18.95 13.85 11.48
C ASN A 55 18.77 12.86 12.65
N GLN A 56 17.69 12.98 13.43
CA GLN A 56 17.42 12.05 14.54
C GLN A 56 17.02 10.67 14.02
N MET A 57 16.28 10.65 12.92
CA MET A 57 15.85 9.41 12.27
C MET A 57 17.04 8.66 11.67
N GLU A 58 17.97 9.37 11.05
CA GLU A 58 19.22 8.80 10.51
C GLU A 58 20.08 8.18 11.61
N GLN A 59 20.19 8.83 12.77
CA GLN A 59 20.93 8.27 13.92
C GLN A 59 20.38 6.92 14.39
N LEU A 60 19.07 6.67 14.27
CA LEU A 60 18.48 5.38 14.60
C LEU A 60 18.85 4.28 13.60
N VAL A 61 19.07 4.65 12.34
CA VAL A 61 19.60 3.73 11.32
C VAL A 61 21.06 3.42 11.62
N ASP A 62 21.87 4.45 11.87
CA ASP A 62 23.30 4.30 12.17
C ASP A 62 23.55 3.50 13.46
N ALA A 63 22.70 3.67 14.46
CA ALA A 63 22.73 2.89 15.70
C ALA A 63 22.19 1.45 15.53
N GLY A 64 21.67 1.10 14.35
CA GLY A 64 21.19 -0.25 14.03
C GLY A 64 19.83 -0.61 14.62
N PHE A 65 19.09 0.36 15.17
CA PHE A 65 17.75 0.12 15.71
C PHE A 65 16.72 -0.13 14.61
N VAL A 66 16.85 0.59 13.50
CA VAL A 66 16.04 0.42 12.29
C VAL A 66 16.92 0.16 11.09
N ARG A 67 16.37 -0.53 10.09
CA ARG A 67 17.15 -0.86 8.87
C ARG A 67 17.03 0.20 7.80
N SER A 68 15.95 0.97 7.83
CA SER A 68 15.56 1.81 6.70
C SER A 68 14.59 2.90 7.17
N LEU A 69 14.58 4.01 6.44
CA LEU A 69 13.68 5.13 6.69
C LEU A 69 12.47 5.08 5.75
N GLY A 70 11.31 5.40 6.29
CA GLY A 70 10.06 5.58 5.56
C GLY A 70 9.43 6.93 5.88
N LEU A 71 8.65 7.45 4.93
CA LEU A 71 7.85 8.66 5.08
C LEU A 71 6.39 8.30 5.20
N SER A 72 5.64 9.06 5.97
CA SER A 72 4.19 8.92 6.05
C SER A 72 3.53 10.28 5.93
N ASN A 73 2.57 10.40 4.99
CA ASN A 73 1.79 11.62 4.72
C ASN A 73 2.63 12.85 4.31
N PHE A 74 3.78 12.64 3.67
CA PHE A 74 4.60 13.74 3.14
C PHE A 74 4.01 14.28 1.83
N SER A 75 3.95 15.62 1.74
CA SER A 75 3.66 16.34 0.50
C SER A 75 4.87 16.37 -0.43
N ARG A 76 4.64 16.72 -1.69
CA ARG A 76 5.68 16.91 -2.70
C ARG A 76 6.81 17.83 -2.21
N ASP A 77 6.47 19.00 -1.67
CA ASP A 77 7.45 19.99 -1.20
C ASP A 77 8.28 19.49 0.00
N GLN A 78 7.71 18.61 0.83
CA GLN A 78 8.43 18.00 1.96
C GLN A 78 9.40 16.93 1.47
N ILE A 79 8.98 16.08 0.52
CA ILE A 79 9.88 15.13 -0.15
C ILE A 79 11.03 15.88 -0.82
N ASP A 80 10.74 16.97 -1.51
CA ASP A 80 11.72 17.76 -2.26
C ASP A 80 12.76 18.41 -1.34
N ARG A 81 12.36 18.82 -0.12
CA ARG A 81 13.29 19.30 0.91
C ARG A 81 14.12 18.17 1.49
N LEU A 82 13.48 17.10 1.92
CA LEU A 82 14.15 15.94 2.52
C LEU A 82 15.22 15.38 1.59
N ILE A 83 14.89 15.13 0.32
CA ILE A 83 15.80 14.51 -0.65
C ILE A 83 17.04 15.38 -0.92
N ARG A 84 16.97 16.70 -0.68
CA ARG A 84 18.12 17.60 -0.83
C ARG A 84 19.10 17.53 0.35
N PHE A 85 18.63 17.18 1.53
CA PHE A 85 19.41 17.29 2.77
C PHE A 85 19.67 15.96 3.48
N CYS A 86 18.91 14.91 3.17
CA CYS A 86 19.10 13.60 3.79
C CYS A 86 20.39 12.93 3.31
N ASN A 87 21.09 12.29 4.25
CA ASN A 87 22.19 11.38 3.96
C ASN A 87 21.67 9.98 3.65
N ILE A 88 20.58 9.57 4.31
CA ILE A 88 19.92 8.28 4.12
C ILE A 88 18.60 8.51 3.41
N LYS A 89 18.52 8.08 2.15
CA LYS A 89 17.30 8.22 1.36
C LYS A 89 16.17 7.36 1.98
N PRO A 90 14.96 7.91 2.13
CA PRO A 90 13.80 7.10 2.47
C PRO A 90 13.54 6.11 1.34
N VAL A 91 12.91 4.99 1.67
CA VAL A 91 12.68 3.91 0.70
C VAL A 91 11.20 3.66 0.42
N VAL A 92 10.33 4.17 1.30
CA VAL A 92 8.88 4.11 1.17
C VAL A 92 8.23 5.45 1.52
N LEU A 93 7.12 5.74 0.85
CA LEU A 93 6.15 6.76 1.22
C LEU A 93 4.81 6.07 1.47
N GLN A 94 4.35 6.09 2.71
CA GLN A 94 3.02 5.68 3.09
C GLN A 94 2.03 6.84 2.94
N MET A 95 0.94 6.59 2.25
CA MET A 95 -0.17 7.51 2.05
C MET A 95 -1.42 6.93 2.71
N ASN A 96 -1.98 7.65 3.69
CA ASN A 96 -3.29 7.31 4.25
C ASN A 96 -4.38 7.76 3.29
N SER A 97 -4.70 6.91 2.33
CA SER A 97 -5.64 7.21 1.24
C SER A 97 -6.33 5.94 0.75
N SER A 98 -7.44 6.13 0.04
CA SER A 98 -8.11 5.03 -0.66
C SER A 98 -7.24 4.47 -1.78
N ILE A 99 -7.30 3.15 -1.97
CA ILE A 99 -6.67 2.45 -3.11
C ILE A 99 -7.20 2.97 -4.45
N LEU A 100 -8.44 3.47 -4.47
CA LEU A 100 -9.07 4.01 -5.67
C LEU A 100 -8.66 5.46 -5.93
N THR A 101 -8.56 6.29 -4.89
CA THR A 101 -8.45 7.76 -5.02
C THR A 101 -7.15 8.34 -4.46
N TYR A 102 -6.06 7.58 -4.47
CA TYR A 102 -4.73 8.05 -4.05
C TYR A 102 -4.19 9.13 -5.00
N ASP A 103 -3.29 9.98 -4.50
CA ASP A 103 -2.61 11.00 -5.30
C ASP A 103 -1.58 10.35 -6.25
N ARG A 104 -1.96 10.26 -7.53
CA ARG A 104 -1.15 9.66 -8.60
C ARG A 104 0.10 10.49 -8.92
N GLU A 105 0.00 11.81 -8.86
CA GLU A 105 1.13 12.69 -9.16
C GLU A 105 2.19 12.58 -8.07
N LEU A 106 1.76 12.55 -6.79
CA LEU A 106 2.66 12.33 -5.67
C LEU A 106 3.29 10.95 -5.72
N LYS A 107 2.52 9.91 -6.09
CA LYS A 107 3.05 8.56 -6.30
C LYS A 107 4.19 8.55 -7.32
N ASP A 108 3.92 9.04 -8.53
CA ASP A 108 4.89 8.99 -9.63
C ASP A 108 6.12 9.87 -9.31
N TYR A 109 5.91 10.99 -8.63
CA TYR A 109 6.99 11.85 -8.14
C TYR A 109 7.87 11.14 -7.10
N ALA A 110 7.30 10.47 -6.09
CA ALA A 110 8.07 9.70 -5.12
C ALA A 110 8.85 8.56 -5.79
N GLN A 111 8.20 7.83 -6.71
CA GLN A 111 8.83 6.74 -7.47
C GLN A 111 9.99 7.23 -8.35
N SER A 112 9.95 8.48 -8.83
CA SER A 112 11.08 9.06 -9.58
C SER A 112 12.39 9.14 -8.77
N PHE A 113 12.31 9.13 -7.44
CA PHE A 113 13.47 9.05 -6.53
C PHE A 113 13.78 7.63 -6.06
N GLY A 114 13.10 6.62 -6.60
CA GLY A 114 13.19 5.23 -6.15
C GLY A 114 12.50 4.96 -4.81
N ILE A 115 11.58 5.82 -4.38
CA ILE A 115 10.78 5.63 -3.17
C ILE A 115 9.53 4.84 -3.57
N GLN A 116 9.32 3.66 -2.96
CA GLN A 116 8.10 2.88 -3.20
C GLN A 116 6.90 3.51 -2.48
N VAL A 117 5.70 3.33 -3.02
CA VAL A 117 4.50 3.95 -2.45
C VAL A 117 3.63 2.88 -1.82
N ILE A 118 3.36 3.05 -0.53
CA ILE A 118 2.40 2.24 0.23
C ILE A 118 1.10 3.04 0.32
N VAL A 119 0.01 2.48 -0.17
CA VAL A 119 -1.33 3.01 0.12
C VAL A 119 -1.87 2.24 1.31
N ASN A 120 -2.07 2.96 2.42
CA ASN A 120 -2.72 2.41 3.59
C ASN A 120 -4.22 2.70 3.50
N ASP A 121 -5.00 1.69 3.14
CA ASP A 121 -6.45 1.80 3.07
C ASP A 121 -7.01 1.71 4.49
N THR A 122 -7.07 2.86 5.16
CA THR A 122 -7.45 2.99 6.57
C THR A 122 -8.95 2.95 6.82
N ASN A 123 -9.76 2.97 5.76
CA ASN A 123 -11.20 3.17 5.93
C ASN A 123 -11.95 1.84 5.97
N SER A 124 -12.25 1.44 7.20
CA SER A 124 -13.31 0.48 7.53
C SER A 124 -14.68 0.86 6.93
N ASN A 125 -14.86 2.10 6.46
CA ASN A 125 -16.03 2.56 5.71
C ASN A 125 -15.62 3.02 4.31
N GLN A 126 -15.84 2.16 3.31
CA GLN A 126 -15.72 2.50 1.89
C GLN A 126 -16.40 3.85 1.63
N THR A 127 -15.66 4.76 1.00
CA THR A 127 -16.21 6.05 0.55
C THR A 127 -17.36 5.79 -0.43
N PRO A 128 -18.31 6.74 -0.61
CA PRO A 128 -19.36 6.59 -1.62
C PRO A 128 -18.81 6.27 -3.02
N VAL A 129 -17.66 6.85 -3.38
CA VAL A 129 -16.97 6.61 -4.66
C VAL A 129 -16.44 5.17 -4.75
N GLU A 130 -15.82 4.66 -3.68
CA GLU A 130 -15.37 3.27 -3.64
C GLU A 130 -16.53 2.28 -3.67
N ASN A 131 -17.63 2.56 -2.95
CA ASN A 131 -18.84 1.72 -3.01
C ASN A 131 -19.39 1.68 -4.45
N ALA A 132 -19.54 2.84 -5.09
CA ALA A 132 -20.00 2.93 -6.46
C ALA A 132 -19.08 2.17 -7.43
N PHE A 133 -17.76 2.18 -7.20
CA PHE A 133 -16.80 1.39 -7.97
C PHE A 133 -17.00 -0.12 -7.74
N LEU A 134 -17.08 -0.56 -6.48
CA LEU A 134 -17.18 -1.98 -6.12
C LEU A 134 -18.53 -2.59 -6.52
N GLU A 135 -19.59 -1.79 -6.58
CA GLU A 135 -20.94 -2.18 -7.02
C GLU A 135 -21.14 -2.04 -8.53
N ASN A 136 -20.18 -1.46 -9.26
CA ASN A 136 -20.27 -1.29 -10.71
C ASN A 136 -20.35 -2.65 -11.41
N GLU A 137 -21.27 -2.78 -12.38
CA GLU A 137 -21.53 -4.05 -13.09
C GLU A 137 -20.28 -4.62 -13.78
N VAL A 138 -19.39 -3.76 -14.29
CA VAL A 138 -18.13 -4.17 -14.92
C VAL A 138 -17.22 -4.85 -13.89
N VAL A 139 -17.07 -4.24 -12.72
CA VAL A 139 -16.25 -4.78 -11.62
C VAL A 139 -16.86 -6.07 -11.08
N LEU A 140 -18.18 -6.11 -10.87
CA LEU A 140 -18.89 -7.32 -10.44
C LEU A 140 -18.74 -8.47 -11.45
N LYS A 141 -18.77 -8.19 -12.75
CA LYS A 141 -18.58 -9.19 -13.81
C LYS A 141 -17.14 -9.71 -13.83
N MET A 142 -16.15 -8.83 -13.71
CA MET A 142 -14.74 -9.23 -13.60
C MET A 142 -14.51 -10.09 -12.36
N ALA A 143 -15.02 -9.68 -11.20
CA ALA A 143 -14.93 -10.43 -9.95
C ALA A 143 -15.49 -11.87 -10.12
N LYS A 144 -16.66 -12.01 -10.75
CA LYS A 144 -17.24 -13.32 -11.08
C LYS A 144 -16.34 -14.15 -12.01
N ASN A 145 -15.78 -13.55 -13.06
CA ASN A 145 -14.91 -14.26 -14.01
C ASN A 145 -13.64 -14.81 -13.34
N TYR A 146 -13.04 -14.05 -12.43
CA TYR A 146 -11.84 -14.46 -11.70
C TYR A 146 -12.14 -15.33 -10.46
N LEU A 147 -13.43 -15.57 -10.15
CA LEU A 147 -13.86 -16.20 -8.91
C LEU A 147 -13.30 -15.48 -7.67
N LYS A 148 -13.29 -14.15 -7.74
CA LYS A 148 -12.80 -13.22 -6.71
C LYS A 148 -13.93 -12.31 -6.24
N ASN A 149 -13.68 -11.56 -5.17
CA ASN A 149 -14.56 -10.47 -4.76
C ASN A 149 -14.13 -9.14 -5.44
N PRO A 150 -15.04 -8.15 -5.55
CA PRO A 150 -14.72 -6.86 -6.18
C PRO A 150 -13.52 -6.13 -5.57
N TYR A 151 -13.34 -6.24 -4.27
CA TYR A 151 -12.23 -5.60 -3.56
C TYR A 151 -10.87 -6.22 -3.93
N GLN A 152 -10.82 -7.52 -4.19
CA GLN A 152 -9.63 -8.20 -4.71
C GLN A 152 -9.26 -7.72 -6.13
N ILE A 153 -10.25 -7.37 -6.96
CA ILE A 153 -10.00 -6.74 -8.26
C ILE A 153 -9.35 -5.36 -8.05
N LEU A 154 -9.85 -4.57 -7.10
CA LEU A 154 -9.28 -3.26 -6.75
C LEU A 154 -7.84 -3.38 -6.23
N ILE A 155 -7.57 -4.31 -5.31
CA ILE A 155 -6.20 -4.57 -4.81
C ILE A 155 -5.28 -5.01 -5.96
N ARG A 156 -5.72 -5.95 -6.80
CA ARG A 156 -4.92 -6.43 -7.93
C ARG A 156 -4.56 -5.29 -8.88
N ARG A 157 -5.53 -4.43 -9.19
CA ARG A 157 -5.34 -3.25 -10.01
C ARG A 157 -4.27 -2.33 -9.43
N ALA A 158 -4.31 -2.06 -8.13
CA ALA A 158 -3.31 -1.23 -7.46
C ALA A 158 -1.90 -1.83 -7.55
N ILE A 159 -1.77 -3.14 -7.31
CA ILE A 159 -0.50 -3.84 -7.44
C ILE A 159 0.06 -3.74 -8.87
N GLN A 160 -0.80 -3.89 -9.89
CA GLN A 160 -0.41 -3.73 -11.30
C GLN A 160 -0.10 -2.28 -11.69
N ARG A 161 -0.34 -1.32 -10.81
CA ARG A 161 0.07 0.08 -10.92
C ARG A 161 1.30 0.41 -10.07
N ASP A 162 2.05 -0.62 -9.68
CA ASP A 162 3.25 -0.51 -8.85
C ASP A 162 2.98 0.13 -7.49
N LEU A 163 1.81 -0.12 -6.90
CA LEU A 163 1.53 0.22 -5.52
C LEU A 163 1.72 -0.97 -4.60
N ILE A 164 2.14 -0.66 -3.38
CA ILE A 164 2.12 -1.58 -2.26
C ILE A 164 0.86 -1.29 -1.45
N VAL A 165 0.07 -2.31 -1.14
CA VAL A 165 -1.23 -2.13 -0.50
C VAL A 165 -1.16 -2.61 0.94
N PHE A 166 -1.37 -1.71 1.89
CA PHE A 166 -1.54 -2.08 3.29
C PHE A 166 -3.01 -1.93 3.63
N CYS A 167 -3.63 -3.03 4.06
CA CYS A 167 -5.04 -2.99 4.44
C CYS A 167 -5.15 -2.88 5.96
N CYS A 168 -5.85 -1.87 6.43
CA CYS A 168 -6.27 -1.75 7.82
C CYS A 168 -7.74 -2.11 7.95
N SER A 169 -8.09 -2.83 9.01
CA SER A 169 -9.48 -2.97 9.42
C SER A 169 -9.49 -3.12 10.93
N THR A 170 -10.45 -2.49 11.60
CA THR A 170 -10.68 -2.67 13.04
C THR A 170 -11.79 -3.70 13.31
N ASP A 171 -12.54 -4.10 12.28
CA ASP A 171 -13.59 -5.12 12.35
C ASP A 171 -12.98 -6.53 12.25
N PRO A 172 -13.01 -7.36 13.32
CA PRO A 172 -12.39 -8.68 13.34
C PRO A 172 -12.92 -9.66 12.26
N TYR A 173 -14.17 -9.49 11.81
CA TYR A 173 -14.75 -10.32 10.75
C TYR A 173 -14.18 -9.93 9.39
N ARG A 174 -14.06 -8.63 9.10
CA ARG A 174 -13.38 -8.13 7.90
C ARG A 174 -11.89 -8.45 7.94
N ILE A 175 -11.25 -8.27 9.09
CA ILE A 175 -9.86 -8.66 9.30
C ILE A 175 -9.72 -10.16 9.00
N ARG A 176 -10.56 -11.07 9.52
CA ARG A 176 -10.46 -12.52 9.20
C ARG A 176 -10.74 -12.86 7.74
N THR A 177 -11.74 -12.23 7.13
CA THR A 177 -12.09 -12.46 5.72
C THR A 177 -11.01 -11.91 4.78
N ASN A 178 -10.40 -10.77 5.14
CA ASN A 178 -9.27 -10.19 4.44
C ASN A 178 -7.95 -10.94 4.75
N MET A 179 -7.73 -11.41 5.98
CA MET A 179 -6.50 -12.07 6.47
C MET A 179 -6.31 -13.51 6.05
N SER A 180 -7.30 -14.36 6.25
CA SER A 180 -7.07 -15.81 6.12
C SER A 180 -7.17 -16.32 4.68
N VAL A 181 -7.80 -15.56 3.79
CA VAL A 181 -8.18 -16.07 2.47
C VAL A 181 -7.87 -15.08 1.34
N SER A 182 -7.63 -13.79 1.59
CA SER A 182 -7.76 -12.78 0.53
C SER A 182 -6.47 -12.33 -0.17
N PHE A 183 -5.34 -12.20 0.53
CA PHE A 183 -4.20 -11.46 -0.02
C PHE A 183 -3.23 -12.24 -0.90
N THR A 184 -3.10 -13.55 -0.73
CA THR A 184 -2.32 -14.31 -1.70
C THR A 184 -3.12 -14.63 -2.96
N LEU A 185 -4.46 -14.64 -2.87
CA LEU A 185 -5.35 -14.86 -4.01
C LEU A 185 -5.27 -13.74 -5.07
N VAL A 186 -4.89 -12.51 -4.68
CA VAL A 186 -4.65 -11.43 -5.66
C VAL A 186 -3.39 -11.67 -6.51
N PHE A 187 -2.58 -12.67 -6.17
CA PHE A 187 -1.45 -13.11 -6.99
C PHE A 187 -1.78 -14.29 -7.91
N GLU A 188 -2.97 -14.89 -7.81
CA GLU A 188 -3.40 -16.02 -8.66
C GLU A 188 -3.90 -15.61 -10.04
N PHE A 189 -4.20 -14.33 -10.22
CA PHE A 189 -4.71 -13.79 -11.48
C PHE A 189 -4.00 -12.51 -11.85
N GLU A 190 -4.21 -12.08 -13.08
CA GLU A 190 -3.66 -10.86 -13.65
C GLU A 190 -4.73 -10.21 -14.53
N LEU A 191 -4.94 -8.91 -14.35
CA LEU A 191 -5.84 -8.13 -15.17
C LEU A 191 -5.13 -7.79 -16.48
N SER A 192 -5.77 -8.10 -17.60
CA SER A 192 -5.28 -7.74 -18.92
C SER A 192 -5.27 -6.21 -19.11
N PRO A 193 -4.49 -5.67 -20.07
CA PRO A 193 -4.49 -4.24 -20.38
C PRO A 193 -5.90 -3.69 -20.69
N ASP A 194 -6.72 -4.46 -21.39
CA ASP A 194 -8.10 -4.08 -21.72
C ASP A 194 -9.01 -4.02 -20.48
N GLU A 195 -8.81 -4.93 -19.52
CA GLU A 195 -9.54 -4.90 -18.25
C GLU A 195 -9.08 -3.73 -17.38
N MET A 196 -7.77 -3.46 -17.33
CA MET A 196 -7.24 -2.28 -16.66
C MET A 196 -7.85 -0.99 -17.24
N ALA A 197 -7.91 -0.86 -18.57
CA ALA A 197 -8.53 0.29 -19.23
C ALA A 197 -10.03 0.45 -18.88
N LYS A 198 -10.78 -0.66 -18.86
CA LYS A 198 -12.19 -0.63 -18.42
C LYS A 198 -12.35 -0.19 -16.97
N LEU A 199 -11.46 -0.62 -16.08
CA LEU A 199 -11.49 -0.17 -14.68
C LEU A 199 -11.16 1.32 -14.56
N ASP A 200 -10.36 1.86 -15.46
CA ASP A 200 -10.06 3.30 -15.52
C ASP A 200 -11.29 4.11 -15.94
N GLU A 201 -12.03 3.64 -16.95
CA GLU A 201 -13.32 4.22 -17.35
C GLU A 201 -14.34 4.19 -16.21
N VAL A 202 -14.40 3.09 -15.45
CA VAL A 202 -15.29 2.97 -14.29
C VAL A 202 -14.90 4.00 -13.22
N GLU A 203 -13.62 4.10 -12.88
CA GLU A 203 -13.14 5.11 -11.92
C GLU A 203 -13.54 6.54 -12.32
N GLU A 204 -13.34 6.91 -13.59
CA GLU A 204 -13.73 8.23 -14.10
C GLU A 204 -15.25 8.46 -14.07
N SER A 205 -16.05 7.40 -14.25
CA SER A 205 -17.50 7.48 -14.18
C SER A 205 -18.00 7.74 -12.77
N VAL A 206 -17.41 7.09 -11.76
CA VAL A 206 -17.86 7.22 -10.36
C VAL A 206 -17.37 8.52 -9.71
N HIS A 207 -16.29 9.13 -10.21
CA HIS A 207 -15.83 10.45 -9.75
C HIS A 207 -16.67 11.62 -10.28
N ARG A 208 -17.45 11.41 -11.34
CA ARG A 208 -18.31 12.44 -11.96
C ARG A 208 -19.72 12.51 -11.37
N GLN A 209 -20.08 11.59 -10.49
CA GLN A 209 -21.38 11.49 -9.84
C GLN A 209 -21.36 12.16 -8.47
#